data_AF-A0A2E8XTU2-F1
#
_entry.id   AF-A0A2E8XTU2-F1
#
_cell.length_a   1.000
_cell.length_b   1.000
_cell.length_c   1.000
_cell.angle_alpha   90.00
_cell.angle_beta   90.00
_cell.angle_gamma   90.00
#
_symmetry.space_group_name_H-M   'P 1'
#
loop_
_entity.id
_entity.type
_entity.pdbx_description
1 polymer ?
#
loop_
_entity_poly.entity_id
_entity_poly.type
_entity_poly.pdbx_seq_one_letter_code
_entity_poly.pdbx_strand_id
1 'polypeptide(L)' 'MIDKAKSYLVVLTELGLVLVGVGIVLQVLFGETVPFVGGDTVGNLIGFIGDIGSGGYIGLIALGALFWLFGRRAL' A
#
# COMPACT_ATOMS: atom_id res chain seq x y z
N MET A 1 -0.68 -14.37 23.86
CA MET A 1 0.52 -13.65 23.37
C MET A 1 0.44 -13.34 21.88
N ILE A 2 0.04 -14.32 21.05
CA ILE A 2 -0.19 -14.13 19.61
C ILE A 2 -1.21 -13.02 19.31
N ASP A 3 -2.28 -12.90 20.12
CA ASP A 3 -3.30 -11.86 19.90
C ASP A 3 -2.76 -10.43 20.10
N LYS A 4 -1.85 -10.22 21.06
CA LYS A 4 -1.17 -8.93 21.25
C LYS A 4 -0.26 -8.62 20.07
N ALA A 5 0.53 -9.59 19.61
CA ALA A 5 1.38 -9.41 18.43
C ALA A 5 0.55 -9.08 17.18
N LYS A 6 -0.56 -9.79 16.97
CA LYS A 6 -1.50 -9.51 15.89
C LYS A 6 -2.06 -8.09 15.97
N SER A 7 -2.47 -7.65 17.16
CA SER A 7 -2.96 -6.28 17.39
C SER A 7 -1.90 -5.22 17.05
N TYR A 8 -0.65 -5.39 17.48
CA TYR A 8 0.42 -4.45 17.13
C TYR A 8 0.69 -4.40 15.62
N LEU A 9 0.67 -5.54 14.94
CA LEU A 9 0.88 -5.59 13.48
C LEU A 9 -0.25 -4.89 12.72
N VAL A 10 -1.49 -5.01 13.18
CA VAL A 10 -2.63 -4.30 12.58
C VAL A 10 -2.44 -2.79 12.72
N VAL A 11 -2.18 -2.29 13.92
CA VAL A 11 -1.98 -0.86 14.18
C VAL A 11 -0.81 -0.30 13.36
N LEU A 12 0.30 -1.06 13.27
CA LEU A 12 1.46 -0.64 12.47
C LEU A 12 1.13 -0.58 10.97
N THR A 13 0.32 -1.53 10.47
CA THR A 13 -0.12 -1.54 9.08
C THR A 13 -1.04 -0.36 8.78
N GLU A 14 -1.97 -0.05 9.68
CA GLU A 14 -2.87 1.11 9.56
C GLU A 14 -2.08 2.41 9.54
N LEU A 15 -1.13 2.57 10.46
CA LEU A 15 -0.26 3.73 10.52
C LEU A 15 0.59 3.86 9.24
N GLY A 16 1.16 2.74 8.76
CA GLY A 16 1.89 2.69 7.50
C GLY A 16 1.03 3.10 6.31
N LEU A 17 -0.24 2.66 6.25
CA LEU A 17 -1.16 3.01 5.16
C LEU A 17 -1.47 4.52 5.14
N VAL A 18 -1.68 5.12 6.32
CA VAL A 18 -1.87 6.57 6.45
C VAL A 18 -0.61 7.32 6.00
N LEU A 19 0.58 6.85 6.39
CA LEU A 19 1.85 7.45 5.98
C LEU A 19 2.07 7.38 4.46
N VAL A 20 1.72 6.27 3.82
CA VAL A 20 1.75 6.15 2.35
C VAL A 20 0.80 7.17 1.70
N GLY A 21 -0.42 7.31 2.22
CA GLY A 21 -1.38 8.31 1.74
C GLY A 21 -0.84 9.74 1.83
N VAL A 22 -0.24 10.10 2.97
CA VAL A 22 0.41 11.41 3.16
C VAL A 22 1.57 11.59 2.19
N GLY A 23 2.40 10.57 1.99
CA GLY A 23 3.53 10.60 1.05
C GLY A 23 3.10 10.86 -0.38
N ILE A 24 2.04 10.18 -0.83
CA ILE A 24 1.45 10.39 -2.17
C ILE A 24 0.98 11.83 -2.32
N VAL A 25 0.20 12.35 -1.37
CA VAL A 25 -0.33 13.72 -1.45
C VAL A 25 0.80 14.74 -1.55
N LEU A 26 1.80 14.66 -0.69
CA LEU A 26 2.89 15.64 -0.67
C LEU A 26 3.79 15.54 -1.89
N GLN A 27 4.09 14.33 -2.35
CA GLN A 27 4.90 14.14 -3.54
C GLN A 27 4.19 14.66 -4.80
N VAL A 28 2.86 14.50 -4.89
CA VAL A 28 2.07 15.10 -5.98
C VAL A 28 2.06 16.63 -5.89
N LEU A 29 1.99 17.20 -4.69
CA LEU A 29 1.99 18.66 -4.49
C LEU A 29 3.34 19.31 -4.83
N PHE A 30 4.44 18.69 -4.43
CA PHE A 30 5.79 19.25 -4.62
C PHE A 30 6.48 18.78 -5.90
N GLY A 31 6.04 17.68 -6.51
CA GLY A 31 6.62 17.12 -7.73
C GLY A 31 7.97 16.43 -7.56
N GLU A 32 8.49 16.33 -6.34
CA GLU A 32 9.78 15.72 -6.02
C GLU A 32 9.67 14.77 -4.81
N THR A 33 10.72 13.98 -4.56
CA THR A 33 10.75 13.03 -3.45
C THR A 33 10.70 13.75 -2.10
N VAL A 34 9.88 13.24 -1.19
CA VAL A 34 9.63 13.88 0.12
C VAL A 34 10.62 13.33 1.16
N PRO A 35 11.45 14.17 1.81
CA PRO A 35 12.56 13.70 2.66
C PRO A 35 12.18 12.81 3.84
N PHE A 36 11.00 13.00 4.42
CA PHE A 36 10.58 12.28 5.62
C PHE A 36 9.84 10.96 5.34
N VAL A 37 9.37 10.75 4.11
CA VAL A 37 8.74 9.49 3.66
C VAL A 37 9.80 8.57 3.03
N GLY A 38 10.83 9.17 2.42
CA GLY A 38 11.95 8.45 1.82
C GLY A 38 11.57 7.82 0.48
N GLY A 39 12.28 8.21 -0.59
CA GLY A 39 12.10 7.63 -1.92
C GLY A 39 10.90 8.15 -2.70
N ASP A 40 10.66 7.51 -3.85
CA ASP A 40 9.58 7.84 -4.79
C ASP A 40 8.32 7.01 -4.49
N THR A 41 7.43 7.53 -3.64
CA THR A 41 6.22 6.82 -3.21
C THR A 41 5.22 6.67 -4.36
N VAL A 42 5.03 7.72 -5.15
CA VAL A 42 4.11 7.72 -6.29
C VAL A 42 4.60 6.77 -7.38
N GLY A 43 5.88 6.84 -7.75
CA GLY A 43 6.48 5.94 -8.73
C GLY A 43 6.45 4.48 -8.28
N ASN A 44 6.73 4.19 -7.01
CA ASN A 44 6.62 2.83 -6.48
C ASN A 44 5.18 2.30 -6.57
N LEU A 45 4.17 3.12 -6.26
CA LEU A 45 2.76 2.73 -6.38
C LEU A 45 2.36 2.48 -7.84
N ILE A 46 2.74 3.38 -8.75
CA ILE A 46 2.45 3.23 -10.18
C ILE A 46 3.15 1.99 -10.75
N GLY A 47 4.40 1.74 -10.37
CA GLY A 47 5.15 0.54 -10.76
C GLY A 47 4.44 -0.73 -10.32
N PHE A 48 4.02 -0.81 -9.05
CA PHE A 48 3.26 -1.94 -8.53
C PHE A 48 1.94 -2.18 -9.29
N ILE A 49 1.20 -1.11 -9.59
CA ILE A 49 -0.04 -1.21 -10.40
C ILE A 49 0.28 -1.68 -11.83
N GLY A 50 1.38 -1.19 -12.42
CA GLY A 50 1.86 -1.60 -13.73
C GLY A 50 2.21 -3.08 -13.79
N ASP A 51 2.89 -3.60 -12.76
CA ASP A 51 3.24 -5.02 -12.65
C ASP A 51 1.99 -5.90 -12.63
N ILE A 52 0.95 -5.49 -11.90
CA ILE A 52 -0.35 -6.16 -11.92
C ILE A 52 -0.97 -6.12 -13.32
N GLY A 53 -1.00 -4.96 -13.97
CA GLY A 53 -1.60 -4.80 -15.29
C GLY A 53 -0.90 -5.60 -16.39
N SER A 54 0.43 -5.72 -16.31
CA SER A 54 1.25 -6.44 -17.29
C SER A 54 1.07 -7.97 -17.24
N GLY A 55 0.62 -8.51 -16.10
CA GLY A 55 0.37 -9.94 -15.91
C GLY A 55 -0.92 -10.48 -16.56
N GLY A 56 -1.72 -9.63 -17.21
CA GLY A 56 -2.97 -10.03 -17.86
C GLY A 56 -3.96 -10.70 -16.89
N TYR A 57 -4.36 -11.94 -17.19
CA TYR A 57 -5.29 -12.70 -16.34
C TYR A 57 -4.71 -13.04 -14.96
N ILE A 58 -3.39 -13.25 -14.85
CA ILE A 58 -2.73 -13.51 -13.57
C ILE A 58 -2.78 -12.26 -12.68
N GLY A 59 -2.66 -11.08 -13.29
CA GLY A 59 -2.83 -9.79 -12.62
C GLY A 59 -4.21 -9.62 -12.01
N LEU A 60 -5.27 -10.00 -12.74
CA LEU A 60 -6.65 -9.95 -12.23
C LEU A 60 -6.87 -10.91 -11.04
N ILE A 61 -6.27 -12.10 -11.08
CA ILE A 61 -6.32 -13.04 -9.95
C ILE A 61 -5.59 -12.46 -8.74
N ALA A 62 -4.42 -11.85 -8.94
CA ALA A 62 -3.67 -11.19 -7.87
C ALA A 62 -4.48 -10.05 -7.23
N LEU A 63 -5.15 -9.21 -8.05
CA LEU A 63 -6.08 -8.19 -7.56
C LEU A 63 -7.24 -8.80 -6.76
N GLY A 64 -7.86 -9.87 -7.27
CA GLY A 64 -8.94 -10.57 -6.57
C GLY A 64 -8.50 -11.11 -5.20
N ALA A 65 -7.29 -11.67 -5.12
CA ALA A 65 -6.71 -12.14 -3.86
C ALA A 65 -6.42 -10.99 -2.88
N LEU A 66 -5.91 -9.85 -3.36
CA LEU A 66 -5.72 -8.64 -2.56
C LEU A 66 -7.05 -8.11 -2.01
N PHE A 67 -8.06 -7.97 -2.88
CA PHE A 67 -9.40 -7.55 -2.46
C PHE A 67 -10.01 -8.50 -1.44
N TRP A 68 -9.83 -9.81 -1.60
CA TRP A 68 -10.31 -10.79 -0.62
C TRP A 68 -9.57 -10.67 0.72
N LEU A 69 -8.25 -10.47 0.70
CA LEU A 69 -7.43 -10.33 1.91
C LEU A 69 -7.82 -9.08 2.71
N PHE A 70 -7.98 -7.94 2.03
CA PHE A 70 -8.38 -6.68 2.67
C PHE A 70 -9.87 -6.65 3.01
N GLY A 71 -10.72 -7.23 2.17
CA GLY A 71 -12.17 -7.34 2.40
C GLY A 71 -12.52 -8.23 3.58
N ARG A 72 -11.74 -9.28 3.87
CA ARG A 72 -11.89 -10.09 5.08
C ARG A 72 -11.54 -9.32 6.37
N ARG A 73 -10.83 -8.20 6.24
CA ARG A 73 -10.52 -7.28 7.34
C ARG A 73 -11.48 -6.08 7.41
N ALA A 74 -12.57 -6.06 6.65
CA ALA A 74 -13.57 -5.00 6.75
C ALA A 74 -14.24 -5.04 8.15
N LEU A 75 -13.59 -4.34 9.08
CA LEU A 75 -13.98 -3.81 10.40
C LEU A 75 -14.54 -4.82 11.41
#